data_AF-A0A533WBA3-F1
#
_entry.id   AF-A0A533WBA3-F1
#
_cell.length_a   1.000
_cell.length_b   1.000
_cell.length_c   1.000
_cell.angle_alpha   90.00
_cell.angle_beta   90.00
_cell.angle_gamma   90.00
#
_symmetry.space_group_name_H-M   'P 1'
#
loop_
_entity.id
_entity.type
_entity.pdbx_description
1 polymer ?
#
loop_
_entity_poly.entity_id
_entity_poly.type
_entity_poly.pdbx_seq_one_letter_code
_entity_poly.pdbx_strand_id
1 'polypeptide(L)'
;YLTRITPYAQTDLNFDWDEFKEKINNELVANVGNFIYRALVFVKNKHGYVVPRRVAPGKEERSMLTSLNRTTTESASLVEEGHYDRALKSVLEFSSKCNQYFQHGAPWEGKSDEPRTIHYSCNFVASLSILLHPFLPSSSEEAWRQLGFNRPIAKYGWEAAKTLNVKSAQRIREPKPLFRKVEEAEISRRKEALPGGTENSVA
;
A
#
# COMPACT_ATOMS: atom_id res chain seq x y z
N TYR A 1 -10.68 -5.11 -4.99
CA TYR A 1 -11.83 -4.69 -5.80
C TYR A 1 -13.15 -4.97 -5.09
N LEU A 2 -13.51 -6.23 -4.79
CA LEU A 2 -14.77 -6.55 -4.11
C LEU A 2 -15.00 -5.71 -2.84
N THR A 3 -14.06 -5.70 -1.89
CA THR A 3 -14.16 -4.83 -0.69
C THR A 3 -14.37 -3.35 -1.00
N ARG A 4 -13.89 -2.84 -2.14
CA ARG A 4 -14.06 -1.44 -2.54
C ARG A 4 -15.45 -1.15 -3.10
N ILE A 5 -16.08 -2.13 -3.73
CA ILE A 5 -17.41 -1.99 -4.35
C ILE A 5 -18.53 -2.49 -3.46
N THR A 6 -18.25 -3.15 -2.33
CA THR A 6 -19.25 -3.61 -1.36
C THR A 6 -19.49 -2.53 -0.29
N PRO A 7 -20.49 -1.64 -0.44
CA PRO A 7 -20.85 -0.75 0.65
C PRO A 7 -21.54 -1.56 1.75
N TYR A 8 -21.59 -1.00 2.95
CA TYR A 8 -22.37 -1.58 4.05
C TYR A 8 -23.89 -1.60 3.81
N ALA A 9 -24.38 -0.88 2.78
CA ALA A 9 -25.79 -0.85 2.44
C ALA A 9 -26.27 -2.18 1.82
N GLN A 10 -27.51 -2.58 2.09
CA GLN A 10 -28.18 -3.71 1.43
C GLN A 10 -28.61 -3.33 0.01
N THR A 11 -27.63 -3.10 -0.86
CA THR A 11 -27.84 -2.82 -2.29
C THR A 11 -27.12 -3.86 -3.12
N ASP A 12 -27.73 -4.24 -4.24
CA ASP A 12 -27.11 -5.17 -5.18
C ASP A 12 -25.78 -4.64 -5.72
N LEU A 13 -24.86 -5.56 -5.95
CA LEU A 13 -23.52 -5.27 -6.45
C LEU A 13 -23.35 -5.77 -7.87
N ASN A 14 -22.97 -4.87 -8.76
CA ASN A 14 -22.58 -5.20 -10.12
C ASN A 14 -21.06 -5.21 -10.20
N PHE A 15 -20.49 -6.38 -10.48
CA PHE A 15 -19.08 -6.48 -10.82
C PHE A 15 -18.87 -5.97 -12.24
N ASP A 16 -17.91 -5.06 -12.41
CA ASP A 16 -17.49 -4.58 -13.73
C ASP A 16 -15.99 -4.87 -13.95
N TRP A 17 -15.69 -5.52 -15.07
CA TRP A 17 -14.32 -5.92 -15.41
C TRP A 17 -13.40 -4.74 -15.74
N ASP A 18 -13.95 -3.68 -16.36
CA ASP A 18 -13.17 -2.50 -16.73
C ASP A 18 -12.88 -1.66 -15.48
N GLU A 19 -13.86 -1.50 -14.59
CA GLU A 19 -13.68 -0.89 -13.28
C GLU A 19 -12.72 -1.71 -12.40
N PHE A 20 -12.78 -3.04 -12.45
CA PHE A 20 -11.81 -3.91 -11.78
C PHE A 20 -10.39 -3.60 -12.22
N LYS A 21 -10.14 -3.58 -13.54
CA LYS A 21 -8.83 -3.25 -14.12
C LYS A 21 -8.37 -1.87 -13.66
N GLU A 22 -9.23 -0.86 -13.76
CA GLU A 22 -8.91 0.50 -13.37
C GLU A 22 -8.55 0.61 -11.89
N LYS A 23 -9.36 0.04 -10.98
CA LYS A 23 -9.05 0.08 -9.54
C LYS A 23 -7.77 -0.66 -9.21
N ILE A 24 -7.52 -1.85 -9.78
CA ILE A 24 -6.28 -2.58 -9.51
C ILE A 24 -5.06 -1.77 -9.99
N ASN A 25 -5.12 -1.24 -11.22
CA ASN A 25 -4.00 -0.50 -11.79
C ASN A 25 -3.76 0.84 -11.06
N ASN A 26 -4.81 1.55 -10.69
CA ASN A 26 -4.67 2.89 -10.08
C ASN A 26 -4.46 2.81 -8.55
N GLU A 27 -5.25 2.01 -7.84
CA GLU A 27 -5.20 1.95 -6.38
C GLU A 27 -4.08 1.01 -5.87
N LEU A 28 -3.82 -0.12 -6.54
CA LEU A 28 -2.79 -1.06 -6.09
C LEU A 28 -1.46 -0.84 -6.79
N VAL A 29 -1.42 -0.88 -8.12
CA VAL A 29 -0.16 -0.81 -8.87
C VAL A 29 0.47 0.59 -8.77
N ALA A 30 -0.27 1.63 -9.18
CA ALA A 30 0.25 3.00 -9.27
C ALA A 30 0.36 3.73 -7.92
N ASN A 31 -0.35 3.29 -6.88
CA ASN A 31 -0.34 3.90 -5.56
C ASN A 31 0.45 3.06 -4.54
N VAL A 32 -0.14 1.98 -4.00
CA VAL A 32 0.47 1.19 -2.92
C VAL A 32 1.77 0.52 -3.37
N GLY A 33 1.72 -0.23 -4.47
CA GLY A 33 2.85 -0.95 -5.03
C GLY A 33 3.98 -0.01 -5.44
N ASN A 34 3.65 1.09 -6.10
CA ASN A 34 4.61 2.10 -6.51
C ASN A 34 5.37 2.71 -5.32
N PHE A 35 4.67 3.13 -4.26
CA PHE A 35 5.33 3.68 -3.08
C PHE A 35 6.28 2.68 -2.42
N ILE A 36 5.77 1.47 -2.14
CA ILE A 36 6.55 0.44 -1.45
C ILE A 36 7.79 0.07 -2.27
N TYR A 37 7.62 -0.15 -3.58
CA TYR A 37 8.73 -0.50 -4.45
C TYR A 37 9.76 0.62 -4.55
N ARG A 38 9.33 1.88 -4.77
CA ARG A 38 10.24 3.04 -4.85
C ARG A 38 11.07 3.21 -3.58
N ALA A 39 10.44 3.13 -2.41
CA ALA A 39 11.14 3.28 -1.14
C ALA A 39 12.23 2.20 -0.97
N LEU A 40 11.90 0.94 -1.23
CA LEU A 40 12.83 -0.17 -1.01
C LEU A 40 13.92 -0.28 -2.07
N VAL A 41 13.60 -0.02 -3.34
CA VAL A 41 14.60 0.07 -4.41
C VAL A 41 15.57 1.21 -4.15
N PHE A 42 15.10 2.33 -3.60
CA PHE A 42 15.99 3.42 -3.23
C PHE A 42 16.98 3.00 -2.13
N VAL A 43 16.50 2.33 -1.07
CA VAL A 43 17.37 1.76 -0.03
C VAL A 43 18.39 0.78 -0.62
N LYS A 44 17.96 -0.12 -1.51
CA LYS A 44 18.85 -1.04 -2.22
C LYS A 44 19.94 -0.28 -2.97
N ASN A 45 19.55 0.65 -3.85
CA ASN A 45 20.45 1.29 -4.80
C ASN A 45 21.36 2.34 -4.18
N LYS A 46 20.89 3.05 -3.14
CA LYS A 46 21.62 4.16 -2.52
C LYS A 46 22.24 3.83 -1.17
N HIS A 47 21.68 2.86 -0.45
CA HIS A 47 22.13 2.50 0.91
C HIS A 47 22.52 1.02 1.05
N GLY A 48 22.73 0.30 -0.06
CA GLY A 48 23.28 -1.06 -0.03
C GLY A 48 22.44 -2.05 0.79
N TYR A 49 21.11 -1.98 0.64
CA TYR A 49 20.11 -2.77 1.37
C TYR A 49 19.98 -2.43 2.87
N VAL A 50 20.58 -1.36 3.36
CA VAL A 50 20.52 -0.98 4.77
C VAL A 50 19.67 0.28 4.92
N VAL A 51 18.62 0.23 5.72
CA VAL A 51 17.80 1.41 6.00
C VAL A 51 18.67 2.46 6.72
N PRO A 52 18.66 3.73 6.28
CA PRO A 52 19.41 4.79 6.94
C PRO A 52 19.10 4.90 8.43
N ARG A 53 20.06 5.42 9.20
CA ARG A 53 19.88 5.64 10.62
C ARG A 53 18.70 6.58 10.87
N ARG A 54 17.97 6.31 11.95
CA ARG A 54 16.84 7.16 12.36
C ARG A 54 17.29 8.59 12.58
N VAL A 55 16.57 9.51 11.94
CA VAL A 55 16.70 10.96 12.13
C VAL A 55 15.46 11.45 12.87
N ALA A 56 15.61 12.49 13.68
CA ALA A 56 14.46 13.12 14.34
C ALA A 56 13.45 13.63 13.29
N PRO A 57 12.14 13.59 13.59
CA PRO A 57 11.13 14.06 12.64
C PRO A 57 11.24 15.56 12.41
N GLY A 58 11.13 15.99 11.15
CA GLY A 58 10.90 17.37 10.77
C GLY A 58 9.42 17.73 10.85
N LYS A 59 9.06 18.88 10.27
CA LYS A 59 7.66 19.34 10.20
C LYS A 59 6.80 18.38 9.37
N GLU A 60 7.31 17.93 8.23
CA GLU A 60 6.59 17.05 7.31
C GLU A 60 6.40 15.65 7.90
N GLU A 61 7.43 15.08 8.53
CA GLU A 61 7.32 13.79 9.22
C GLU A 61 6.30 13.85 10.37
N ARG A 62 6.26 14.95 11.14
CA ARG A 62 5.24 15.14 12.18
C ARG A 62 3.83 15.14 11.57
N SER A 63 3.64 15.83 10.44
CA SER A 63 2.35 15.84 9.74
C SER A 63 1.95 14.45 9.22
N MET A 64 2.91 13.70 8.67
CA MET A 64 2.69 12.32 8.22
C MET A 64 2.35 11.39 9.38
N LEU A 65 3.02 11.52 10.52
CA LEU A 65 2.71 10.74 11.73
C LEU A 65 1.31 11.07 12.27
N THR A 66 0.90 12.34 12.27
CA THR A 66 -0.48 12.73 12.62
C THR A 66 -1.49 12.11 11.64
N SER A 67 -1.21 12.15 10.34
CA SER A 67 -2.07 11.50 9.33
C SER A 67 -2.15 9.99 9.53
N LEU A 68 -1.03 9.32 9.82
CA LEU A 68 -0.97 7.89 10.11
C LEU A 68 -1.81 7.53 11.34
N ASN A 69 -1.66 8.28 12.43
CA ASN A 69 -2.44 8.06 13.65
C ASN A 69 -3.94 8.19 13.38
N ARG A 70 -4.34 9.24 12.65
CA ARG A 70 -5.73 9.46 12.27
C ARG A 70 -6.26 8.32 11.39
N THR A 71 -5.55 7.96 10.32
CA THR A 71 -5.94 6.85 9.43
C THR A 71 -6.04 5.54 10.21
N THR A 72 -5.13 5.27 11.14
CA THR A 72 -5.17 4.04 11.94
C THR A 72 -6.43 3.98 12.80
N THR A 73 -6.72 5.05 13.56
CA THR A 73 -7.90 5.11 14.43
C THR A 73 -9.20 5.08 13.63
N GLU A 74 -9.32 5.90 12.58
CA GLU A 74 -10.52 5.95 11.74
C GLU A 74 -10.78 4.61 11.05
N SER A 75 -9.75 3.99 10.48
CA SER A 75 -9.91 2.71 9.79
C SER A 75 -10.29 1.58 10.75
N ALA A 76 -9.76 1.59 11.98
CA ALA A 76 -10.14 0.63 13.01
C ALA A 76 -11.63 0.76 13.37
N SER A 77 -12.12 1.98 13.66
CA SER A 77 -13.54 2.25 13.93
C SER A 77 -14.43 1.80 12.77
N LEU A 78 -14.06 2.15 11.53
CA LEU A 78 -14.80 1.76 10.34
C LEU A 78 -14.84 0.24 10.16
N VAL A 79 -13.75 -0.48 10.44
CA VAL A 79 -13.74 -1.95 10.40
C VAL A 79 -14.65 -2.55 11.47
N GLU A 80 -14.63 -2.02 12.69
CA GLU A 80 -15.49 -2.45 13.80
C GLU A 80 -16.99 -2.21 13.48
N GLU A 81 -17.30 -1.14 12.77
CA GLU A 81 -18.64 -0.80 12.30
C GLU A 81 -19.06 -1.56 11.01
N GLY A 82 -18.18 -2.37 10.42
CA GLY A 82 -18.44 -3.11 9.18
C GLY A 82 -18.32 -2.29 7.89
N HIS A 83 -17.81 -1.06 7.96
CA HIS A 83 -17.55 -0.16 6.83
C HIS A 83 -16.18 -0.42 6.16
N TYR A 84 -15.96 -1.66 5.69
CA TYR A 84 -14.68 -2.10 5.10
C TYR A 84 -14.26 -1.31 3.85
N ASP A 85 -15.21 -0.90 3.02
CA ASP A 85 -14.98 -0.12 1.81
C ASP A 85 -14.37 1.25 2.14
N ARG A 86 -14.89 1.90 3.19
CA ARG A 86 -14.42 3.21 3.70
C ARG A 86 -13.10 3.07 4.44
N ALA A 87 -12.94 2.02 5.25
CA ALA A 87 -11.69 1.74 5.93
C ALA A 87 -10.55 1.56 4.92
N LEU A 88 -10.74 0.71 3.90
CA LEU A 88 -9.75 0.50 2.86
C LEU A 88 -9.48 1.81 2.08
N LYS A 89 -10.52 2.61 1.79
CA LYS A 89 -10.34 3.93 1.16
C LYS A 89 -9.43 4.84 1.97
N SER A 90 -9.62 4.94 3.30
CA SER A 90 -8.78 5.74 4.19
C SER A 90 -7.31 5.30 4.16
N VAL A 91 -7.06 3.98 4.14
CA VAL A 91 -5.70 3.42 4.02
C VAL A 91 -5.07 3.75 2.65
N LEU A 92 -5.83 3.64 1.56
CA LEU A 92 -5.35 4.00 0.21
C LEU A 92 -5.04 5.50 0.07
N GLU A 93 -5.83 6.37 0.72
CA GLU A 93 -5.55 7.80 0.79
C GLU A 93 -4.26 8.09 1.56
N PHE A 94 -3.99 7.36 2.64
CA PHE A 94 -2.70 7.46 3.34
C PHE A 94 -1.52 7.00 2.46
N SER A 95 -1.69 5.93 1.67
CA SER A 95 -0.69 5.54 0.67
C SER A 95 -0.43 6.63 -0.37
N SER A 96 -1.47 7.34 -0.82
CA SER A 96 -1.30 8.49 -1.73
C SER A 96 -0.49 9.61 -1.08
N LYS A 97 -0.71 9.89 0.20
CA LYS A 97 0.12 10.84 0.97
C LYS A 97 1.57 10.37 1.09
N CYS A 98 1.81 9.07 1.26
CA CYS A 98 3.15 8.51 1.29
C CYS A 98 3.88 8.71 -0.05
N ASN A 99 3.20 8.53 -1.19
CA ASN A 99 3.74 8.86 -2.51
C ASN A 99 4.12 10.36 -2.62
N GLN A 100 3.25 11.25 -2.16
CA GLN A 100 3.51 12.71 -2.16
C GLN A 100 4.70 13.07 -1.26
N TYR A 101 4.76 12.51 -0.05
CA TYR A 101 5.88 12.68 0.87
C TYR A 101 7.21 12.26 0.24
N PHE A 102 7.27 11.06 -0.36
CA PHE A 102 8.47 10.59 -1.05
C PHE A 102 8.84 11.52 -2.23
N GLN A 103 7.83 12.06 -2.92
CA GLN A 103 8.05 12.96 -4.03
C GLN A 103 8.61 14.32 -3.60
N HIS A 104 8.03 14.95 -2.56
CA HIS A 104 8.48 16.23 -2.03
C HIS A 104 9.88 16.15 -1.41
N GLY A 105 10.17 15.06 -0.70
CA GLY A 105 11.51 14.83 -0.16
C GLY A 105 12.58 14.67 -1.24
N ALA A 106 12.18 14.35 -2.47
CA ALA A 106 13.05 14.21 -3.65
C ALA A 106 14.40 13.54 -3.34
N PRO A 107 14.41 12.34 -2.72
CA PRO A 107 15.65 11.75 -2.19
C PRO A 107 16.69 11.49 -3.29
N TRP A 108 16.27 11.34 -4.56
CA TRP A 108 17.17 11.18 -5.70
C TRP A 108 18.02 12.43 -6.01
N GLU A 109 17.64 13.61 -5.51
CA GLU A 109 18.40 14.86 -5.69
C GLU A 109 19.57 14.98 -4.70
N GLY A 110 19.72 14.06 -3.75
CA GLY A 110 20.84 14.05 -2.80
C GLY A 110 20.79 15.19 -1.77
N LYS A 111 19.59 15.66 -1.42
CA LYS A 111 19.38 16.70 -0.39
C LYS A 111 19.79 16.21 1.01
N SER A 112 20.11 17.14 1.91
CA SER A 112 20.52 16.83 3.30
C SER A 112 19.49 16.02 4.09
N ASP A 113 18.20 16.13 3.74
CA ASP A 113 17.10 15.42 4.42
C ASP A 113 16.82 14.02 3.84
N GLU A 114 17.54 13.58 2.80
CA GLU A 114 17.35 12.28 2.14
C GLU A 114 17.33 11.09 3.13
N PRO A 115 18.28 10.94 4.09
CA PRO A 115 18.22 9.87 5.07
C PRO A 115 16.95 9.88 5.93
N ARG A 116 16.41 11.07 6.26
CA ARG A 116 15.15 11.21 6.99
C ARG A 116 13.99 10.73 6.12
N THR A 117 13.91 11.22 4.88
CA THR A 117 12.86 10.83 3.93
C THR A 117 12.80 9.33 3.73
N ILE A 118 13.95 8.68 3.51
CA ILE A 118 14.01 7.25 3.28
C ILE A 118 13.70 6.44 4.54
N HIS A 119 14.23 6.85 5.71
CA HIS A 119 13.94 6.18 6.97
C HIS A 119 12.45 6.19 7.29
N TYR A 120 11.79 7.35 7.17
CA TYR A 120 10.36 7.47 7.40
C TYR A 120 9.52 6.78 6.34
N SER A 121 9.94 6.82 5.06
CA SER A 121 9.28 6.06 4.00
C SER A 121 9.27 4.56 4.29
N CYS A 122 10.40 3.99 4.76
CA CYS A 122 10.44 2.59 5.18
C CYS A 122 9.48 2.31 6.34
N ASN A 123 9.40 3.20 7.33
CA ASN A 123 8.43 3.03 8.40
C ASN A 123 6.98 3.10 7.91
N PHE A 124 6.66 4.00 6.96
CA PHE A 124 5.32 4.06 6.37
C PHE A 124 4.99 2.82 5.54
N VAL A 125 5.97 2.18 4.89
CA VAL A 125 5.76 0.85 4.29
C VAL A 125 5.39 -0.19 5.36
N ALA A 126 6.08 -0.19 6.51
CA ALA A 126 5.74 -1.09 7.61
C ALA A 126 4.31 -0.85 8.12
N SER A 127 3.93 0.42 8.32
CA SER A 127 2.58 0.81 8.73
C SER A 127 1.52 0.41 7.70
N LEU A 128 1.74 0.69 6.41
CA LEU A 128 0.83 0.29 5.33
C LEU A 128 0.68 -1.23 5.27
N SER A 129 1.75 -1.99 5.49
CA SER A 129 1.68 -3.46 5.54
C SER A 129 0.73 -3.94 6.65
N ILE A 130 0.76 -3.31 7.83
CA ILE A 130 -0.16 -3.64 8.92
C ILE A 130 -1.61 -3.23 8.56
N LEU A 131 -1.81 -2.00 8.11
CA LEU A 131 -3.14 -1.45 7.80
C LEU A 131 -3.83 -2.16 6.63
N LEU A 132 -3.06 -2.66 5.66
CA LEU A 132 -3.59 -3.40 4.51
C LEU A 132 -3.78 -4.88 4.79
N HIS A 133 -3.21 -5.44 5.86
CA HIS A 133 -3.19 -6.88 6.12
C HIS A 133 -4.56 -7.57 6.09
N PRO A 134 -5.65 -7.00 6.65
CA PRO A 134 -6.95 -7.67 6.58
C PRO A 134 -7.63 -7.56 5.23
N PHE A 135 -7.17 -6.67 4.35
CA PHE A 135 -7.71 -6.50 3.00
C PHE A 135 -6.88 -7.26 1.96
N LEU A 136 -5.56 -7.30 2.15
CA LEU A 136 -4.56 -7.84 1.22
C LEU A 136 -3.48 -8.62 1.99
N PRO A 137 -3.82 -9.74 2.66
CA PRO A 137 -2.92 -10.41 3.61
C PRO A 137 -1.61 -10.87 2.96
N SER A 138 -1.70 -11.47 1.77
CA SER A 138 -0.52 -12.00 1.06
C SER A 138 0.44 -10.89 0.62
N SER A 139 -0.06 -9.82 0.00
CA SER A 139 0.76 -8.70 -0.46
C SER A 139 1.35 -7.90 0.71
N SER A 140 0.59 -7.77 1.80
CA SER A 140 1.03 -7.11 3.03
C SER A 140 2.19 -7.86 3.68
N GLU A 141 2.06 -9.18 3.84
CA GLU A 141 3.14 -10.03 4.35
C GLU A 141 4.38 -10.00 3.45
N GLU A 142 4.21 -9.94 2.13
CA GLU A 142 5.33 -9.79 1.21
C GLU A 142 6.06 -8.45 1.39
N ALA A 143 5.34 -7.33 1.50
CA ALA A 143 5.94 -6.02 1.79
C ALA A 143 6.69 -6.02 3.12
N TRP A 144 6.08 -6.60 4.16
CA TRP A 144 6.66 -6.75 5.48
C TRP A 144 7.95 -7.60 5.48
N ARG A 145 7.96 -8.72 4.74
CA ARG A 145 9.16 -9.53 4.52
C ARG A 145 10.23 -8.77 3.74
N GLN A 146 9.86 -8.03 2.69
CA GLN A 146 10.82 -7.24 1.92
C GLN A 146 11.50 -6.18 2.79
N LEU A 147 10.81 -5.64 3.81
CA LEU A 147 11.41 -4.76 4.82
C LEU A 147 12.43 -5.44 5.74
N GLY A 148 12.51 -6.77 5.75
CA GLY A 148 13.40 -7.53 6.62
C GLY A 148 12.77 -8.01 7.93
N PHE A 149 11.45 -7.91 8.10
CA PHE A 149 10.79 -8.51 9.25
C PHE A 149 10.64 -10.03 9.07
N ASN A 150 10.86 -10.77 10.17
CA ASN A 150 10.84 -12.23 10.16
C ASN A 150 9.62 -12.83 10.88
N ARG A 151 8.91 -12.03 11.69
CA ARG A 151 7.68 -12.46 12.35
C ARG A 151 6.48 -12.05 11.49
N PRO A 152 5.45 -12.90 11.34
CA PRO A 152 4.23 -12.56 10.61
C PRO A 152 3.55 -11.32 11.18
N ILE A 153 2.86 -10.56 10.32
CA ILE A 153 2.09 -9.38 10.70
C ILE A 153 1.01 -9.75 11.72
N ALA A 154 0.39 -10.92 11.60
CA ALA A 154 -0.64 -11.40 12.54
C ALA A 154 -0.19 -11.49 14.01
N LYS A 155 1.13 -11.41 14.30
CA LYS A 155 1.66 -11.32 15.67
C LYS A 155 1.66 -9.88 16.22
N TYR A 156 1.29 -8.91 15.41
CA TYR A 156 1.21 -7.50 15.74
C TYR A 156 -0.27 -7.07 15.69
N GLY A 157 -0.68 -6.26 16.66
CA GLY A 157 -2.01 -5.64 16.63
C GLY A 157 -2.09 -4.49 15.63
N TRP A 158 -3.30 -4.09 15.25
CA TRP A 158 -3.53 -2.96 14.33
C TRP A 158 -2.84 -1.67 14.78
N GLU A 159 -2.86 -1.43 16.09
CA GLU A 159 -2.22 -0.29 16.76
C GLU A 159 -0.70 -0.20 16.52
N ALA A 160 -0.05 -1.33 16.21
CA ALA A 160 1.37 -1.36 15.85
C ALA A 160 1.67 -0.63 14.54
N ALA A 161 0.66 -0.29 13.73
CA ALA A 161 0.82 0.59 12.58
C ALA A 161 1.34 1.98 12.99
N LYS A 162 1.01 2.45 14.20
CA LYS A 162 1.45 3.75 14.74
C LYS A 162 2.87 3.69 15.32
N THR A 163 3.38 2.49 15.59
CA THR A 163 4.72 2.31 16.13
C THR A 163 5.71 2.15 14.98
N LEU A 164 6.68 3.06 14.89
CA LEU A 164 7.78 2.97 13.93
C LEU A 164 8.64 1.75 14.28
N ASN A 165 8.44 0.66 13.56
CA ASN A 165 9.04 -0.66 13.87
C ASN A 165 10.35 -0.92 13.11
N VAL A 166 10.71 -0.09 12.13
CA VAL A 166 11.96 -0.27 11.36
C VAL A 166 13.13 0.23 12.19
N LYS A 167 14.00 -0.70 12.60
CA LYS A 167 15.18 -0.36 13.39
C LYS A 167 16.18 0.43 12.55
N SER A 168 16.93 1.32 13.19
CA SER A 168 18.10 1.95 12.56
C SER A 168 19.03 0.87 12.01
N ALA A 169 19.52 1.05 10.78
CA ALA A 169 20.38 0.08 10.10
C ALA A 169 19.76 -1.32 9.90
N GLN A 170 18.42 -1.43 9.90
CA GLN A 170 17.75 -2.67 9.50
C GLN A 170 18.07 -3.00 8.05
N ARG A 171 18.41 -4.26 7.78
CA ARG A 171 18.67 -4.75 6.43
C ARG A 171 17.35 -5.17 5.77
N ILE A 172 17.05 -4.62 4.60
CA ILE A 172 15.92 -5.05 3.77
C ILE A 172 16.30 -6.28 2.95
N ARG A 173 15.29 -7.00 2.45
CA ARG A 173 15.46 -8.07 1.45
C ARG A 173 15.37 -7.49 0.04
N GLU A 174 15.48 -8.37 -0.97
CA GLU A 174 15.36 -7.96 -2.37
C GLU A 174 13.99 -7.34 -2.67
N PRO A 175 13.92 -6.06 -3.09
CA PRO A 175 12.68 -5.41 -3.46
C PRO A 175 12.06 -6.04 -4.70
N LYS A 176 10.77 -6.33 -4.67
CA LYS A 176 10.01 -6.85 -5.82
C LYS A 176 8.66 -6.15 -5.93
N PRO A 177 8.17 -5.87 -7.15
CA PRO A 177 6.83 -5.35 -7.34
C PRO A 177 5.78 -6.25 -6.67
N LEU A 178 4.87 -5.65 -5.89
CA LEU A 178 3.84 -6.39 -5.15
C LEU A 178 2.63 -6.76 -6.00
N PHE A 179 2.35 -5.95 -7.03
CA PHE A 179 1.16 -6.07 -7.86
C PHE A 179 1.57 -6.07 -9.33
N ARG A 180 0.90 -6.89 -10.13
CA ARG A 180 1.03 -6.89 -11.58
C ARG A 180 -0.09 -6.04 -12.18
N LYS A 181 0.24 -5.29 -13.22
CA LYS A 181 -0.74 -4.57 -14.02
C LYS A 181 -1.72 -5.55 -14.67
N VAL A 182 -3.00 -5.21 -14.63
CA VAL A 182 -4.07 -5.91 -15.34
C VAL A 182 -4.13 -5.32 -16.74
N GLU A 183 -3.89 -6.16 -17.74
CA GLU A 183 -3.87 -5.75 -19.15
C GLU A 183 -5.23 -5.96 -19.81
N GLU A 184 -5.53 -5.16 -20.83
CA GLU A 184 -6.80 -5.24 -21.56
C GLU A 184 -7.06 -6.65 -22.12
N ALA A 185 -6.05 -7.25 -22.75
CA ALA A 185 -6.15 -8.59 -23.31
C ALA A 185 -6.47 -9.68 -22.27
N GLU A 186 -6.13 -9.46 -21.00
CA GLU A 186 -6.52 -10.36 -19.91
C GLU A 186 -7.99 -10.19 -19.57
N ILE A 187 -8.49 -8.95 -19.54
CA ILE A 187 -9.91 -8.64 -19.32
C ILE A 187 -10.77 -9.20 -20.46
N SER A 188 -10.42 -8.96 -21.72
CA SER A 188 -11.17 -9.47 -22.87
C SER A 188 -11.30 -10.99 -22.82
N ARG A 189 -10.19 -11.69 -22.56
CA ARG A 189 -10.17 -13.15 -22.42
C ARG A 189 -11.05 -13.66 -21.27
N ARG A 190 -11.10 -12.93 -20.15
CA ARG A 190 -11.95 -13.28 -19.01
C ARG A 190 -13.44 -13.07 -19.32
N LYS A 191 -13.79 -11.99 -20.03
CA LYS A 191 -15.15 -11.70 -20.50
C LYS A 191 -15.64 -12.79 -21.47
N GLU A 192 -14.81 -13.19 -22.43
CA GLU A 192 -15.13 -14.24 -23.42
C GLU A 192 -15.35 -15.62 -22.77
N ALA A 193 -14.62 -15.92 -21.69
CA ALA A 193 -14.74 -17.19 -20.98
C ALA A 193 -16.01 -17.32 -20.10
N LEU A 194 -16.77 -16.23 -19.92
CA LEU A 194 -18.02 -16.25 -19.15
C LEU A 194 -19.21 -16.67 -20.02
N PRO A 195 -20.18 -17.44 -19.48
CA PRO A 195 -21.43 -17.73 -20.18
C PRO A 195 -22.13 -16.42 -20.59
N GLY A 196 -22.38 -16.22 -21.88
CA GLY A 196 -22.94 -15.00 -22.47
C GLY A 196 -21.94 -14.11 -23.24
N GLY A 197 -20.63 -14.37 -23.15
CA GLY A 197 -19.59 -13.61 -23.87
C GLY A 197 -19.58 -13.81 -25.39
N THR A 198 -20.20 -14.88 -25.89
CA THR A 198 -20.29 -15.22 -27.33
C THR A 198 -21.55 -14.71 -28.02
N GLU A 199 -22.55 -14.20 -27.30
CA GLU A 199 -23.82 -13.77 -27.92
C GLU A 199 -23.74 -12.39 -28.59
N ASN A 200 -22.71 -11.58 -28.28
CA ASN A 200 -22.52 -10.25 -28.88
C ASN A 200 -21.49 -10.19 -30.02
N SER A 201 -20.94 -11.33 -30.47
CA SER A 201 -20.00 -11.37 -31.60
C SER A 201 -20.62 -11.82 -32.93
N VAL A 202 -21.93 -12.05 -32.96
CA VAL A 202 -22.67 -12.44 -34.17
C VAL A 202 -23.85 -11.48 -34.37
N ALA A 203 -23.56 -10.29 -34.91
CA ALA A 203 -24.53 -9.41 -35.54
C ALA A 203 -23.94 -8.90 -36.86
#